data_AF-A0A3P7LT80-F1
#
_entry.id   AF-A0A3P7LT80-F1
#
_cell.length_a   1.000
_cell.length_b   1.000
_cell.length_c   1.000
_cell.angle_alpha   90.00
_cell.angle_beta   90.00
_cell.angle_gamma   90.00
#
_symmetry.space_group_name_H-M   'P 1'
#
loop_
_entity.id
_entity.type
_entity.pdbx_description
1 polymer ?
#
loop_
_entity_poly.entity_id
_entity_poly.type
_entity_poly.pdbx_seq_one_letter_code
_entity_poly.pdbx_strand_id
1 'polypeptide(L)'
;MVALHAVLSHIGAGEEVLIANTTSPWWGVHLESLLANKFPTVQPVPQIRVSRQPKEDEDPKFLTKAGSKSTKMLTDDFLTIGPPTDPYKNVRHVILEASDTRSGVCSPVDYIECENDEMAVLKDMWTPPGTPAKETKKLELIQKTTALLKHALKFFRMNEEVHPF
;
A
#
# COMPACT_ATOMS: atom_id res chain seq x y z
N MET A 1 -9.47 2.14 -2.14
CA MET A 1 -10.35 1.33 -3.03
C MET A 1 -10.24 1.68 -4.52
N VAL A 2 -10.60 2.88 -4.99
CA VAL A 2 -10.61 3.22 -6.44
C VAL A 2 -9.28 2.97 -7.14
N ALA A 3 -8.14 3.27 -6.49
CA ALA A 3 -6.82 3.01 -7.03
C ALA A 3 -6.56 1.52 -7.36
N LEU A 4 -7.06 0.60 -6.53
CA LEU A 4 -6.94 -0.85 -6.76
C LEU A 4 -7.72 -1.29 -8.00
N HIS A 5 -8.88 -0.69 -8.24
CA HIS A 5 -9.64 -0.93 -9.47
C HIS A 5 -8.98 -0.32 -10.70
N ALA A 6 -8.38 0.87 -10.58
CA ALA A 6 -7.69 1.53 -11.68
C ALA A 6 -6.44 0.75 -12.13
N VAL A 7 -5.69 0.17 -11.20
CA VAL A 7 -4.48 -0.61 -11.54
C VAL A 7 -4.83 -2.01 -12.08
N LEU A 8 -6.02 -2.54 -11.77
CA LEU A 8 -6.44 -3.89 -12.15
C LEU A 8 -6.31 -4.17 -13.65
N SER A 9 -6.62 -3.19 -14.50
CA SER A 9 -6.50 -3.33 -15.96
C SER A 9 -5.06 -3.48 -16.45
N HIS A 10 -4.09 -3.02 -15.67
CA HIS A 10 -2.66 -3.00 -16.02
C HIS A 10 -1.89 -4.20 -15.48
N ILE A 11 -2.46 -4.93 -14.51
CA ILE A 11 -1.81 -6.11 -13.93
C ILE A 11 -1.92 -7.28 -14.90
N GLY A 12 -0.78 -7.83 -15.32
CA GLY A 12 -0.63 -9.04 -16.11
C GLY A 12 -0.64 -10.32 -15.29
N ALA A 13 -0.75 -11.47 -15.96
CA ALA A 13 -0.65 -12.78 -15.32
C ALA A 13 0.80 -13.01 -14.82
N GLY A 14 0.94 -13.63 -13.65
CA GLY A 14 2.24 -13.92 -13.04
C GLY A 14 3.03 -12.71 -12.54
N GLU A 15 2.51 -11.50 -12.69
CA GLU A 15 3.13 -10.30 -12.14
C GLU A 15 2.94 -10.21 -10.62
N GLU A 16 3.77 -9.41 -9.96
CA GLU A 16 3.65 -9.12 -8.54
C GLU A 16 3.32 -7.64 -8.31
N VAL A 17 2.44 -7.40 -7.36
CA VAL A 17 2.05 -6.07 -6.90
C VAL A 17 2.58 -5.84 -5.50
N LEU A 18 3.28 -4.73 -5.29
CA LEU A 18 3.74 -4.29 -3.98
C LEU A 18 2.85 -3.14 -3.49
N ILE A 19 2.07 -3.39 -2.45
CA ILE A 19 1.31 -2.38 -1.71
C ILE A 19 2.16 -1.93 -0.54
N ALA A 20 2.39 -0.64 -0.39
CA ALA A 20 3.30 -0.10 0.62
C ALA A 20 2.71 1.10 1.38
N ASN A 21 3.24 1.30 2.58
CA ASN A 21 2.84 2.36 3.52
C ASN A 21 1.35 2.31 3.91
N THR A 22 0.73 1.13 3.87
CA THR A 22 -0.67 0.98 4.26
C THR A 22 -0.86 0.65 5.74
N THR A 23 -1.90 1.22 6.33
CA THR A 23 -2.31 0.94 7.72
C THR A 23 -3.16 -0.33 7.83
N SER A 24 -3.73 -0.80 6.72
CA SER A 24 -4.76 -1.85 6.71
C SER A 24 -4.35 -3.06 5.86
N PRO A 25 -4.36 -4.28 6.42
CA PRO A 25 -4.05 -5.49 5.66
C PRO A 25 -5.15 -5.84 4.63
N TRP A 26 -6.32 -5.21 4.71
CA TRP A 26 -7.45 -5.46 3.81
C TRP A 26 -7.17 -5.09 2.35
N TRP A 27 -6.23 -4.19 2.08
CA TRP A 27 -5.88 -3.80 0.72
C TRP A 27 -5.39 -4.98 -0.11
N GLY A 28 -4.59 -5.86 0.47
CA GLY A 28 -4.12 -7.08 -0.20
C GLY A 28 -5.25 -8.07 -0.46
N VAL A 29 -6.10 -8.32 0.54
CA VAL A 29 -7.26 -9.21 0.41
C VAL A 29 -8.24 -8.72 -0.65
N HIS A 30 -8.52 -7.42 -0.68
CA HIS A 30 -9.41 -6.82 -1.68
C HIS A 30 -8.83 -6.97 -3.08
N LEU A 31 -7.54 -6.64 -3.26
CA LEU A 31 -6.88 -6.79 -4.55
C LEU A 31 -6.82 -8.25 -5.00
N GLU A 32 -6.59 -9.20 -4.10
CA GLU A 32 -6.61 -10.63 -4.41
C GLU A 32 -7.96 -11.07 -4.97
N SER A 33 -9.05 -10.63 -4.34
CA SER A 33 -10.41 -10.91 -4.83
C SER A 33 -10.66 -10.35 -6.23
N LEU A 34 -10.20 -9.12 -6.50
CA LEU A 34 -10.27 -8.52 -7.84
C LEU A 34 -9.45 -9.31 -8.87
N LEU A 35 -8.26 -9.76 -8.50
CA LEU A 35 -7.39 -10.53 -9.38
C LEU A 35 -7.93 -11.94 -9.65
N ALA A 36 -8.54 -12.59 -8.65
CA ALA A 36 -9.22 -13.87 -8.83
C ALA A 36 -10.37 -13.79 -9.86
N ASN A 37 -11.11 -12.68 -9.86
CA ASN A 37 -12.15 -12.44 -10.86
C ASN A 37 -11.58 -12.14 -12.25
N LYS A 38 -10.45 -11.43 -12.34
CA LYS A 38 -9.80 -11.12 -13.62
C LYS A 38 -9.08 -12.33 -14.24
N PHE A 39 -8.51 -13.18 -13.39
CA PHE A 39 -7.68 -14.32 -13.77
C PHE A 39 -8.21 -15.63 -13.16
N PRO A 40 -9.44 -16.07 -13.47
CA PRO A 40 -10.07 -17.22 -12.81
C PRO A 40 -9.38 -18.56 -13.13
N THR A 41 -8.68 -18.65 -14.27
CA THR A 41 -8.06 -19.89 -14.76
C THR A 41 -6.60 -19.73 -15.16
N VAL A 42 -6.03 -18.52 -15.04
CA VAL A 42 -4.69 -18.20 -15.54
C VAL A 42 -3.66 -18.49 -14.47
N GLN A 43 -2.57 -19.17 -14.85
CA GLN A 43 -1.43 -19.48 -13.99
C GLN A 43 -0.14 -18.92 -14.61
N PRO A 44 0.80 -18.40 -13.80
CA PRO A 44 0.69 -18.23 -12.35
C PRO A 44 -0.24 -17.09 -11.96
N VAL A 45 -0.95 -17.25 -10.84
CA VAL A 45 -1.79 -16.19 -10.26
C VAL A 45 -0.89 -15.02 -9.85
N PRO A 46 -1.27 -13.77 -10.18
CA PRO A 46 -0.54 -12.61 -9.71
C PRO A 46 -0.36 -12.60 -8.19
N GLN A 47 0.82 -12.25 -7.72
CA GLN A 47 1.16 -12.23 -6.30
C GLN A 47 1.02 -10.82 -5.73
N ILE A 48 0.71 -10.71 -4.44
CA ILE A 48 0.60 -9.43 -3.74
C ILE A 48 1.51 -9.45 -2.53
N ARG A 49 2.31 -8.40 -2.38
CA ARG A 49 3.09 -8.12 -1.18
C ARG A 49 2.56 -6.85 -0.55
N VAL A 50 2.35 -6.88 0.76
CA VAL A 50 1.90 -5.73 1.54
C VAL A 50 2.99 -5.38 2.54
N SER A 51 3.74 -4.31 2.30
CA SER A 51 4.75 -3.78 3.22
C SER A 51 4.10 -2.80 4.19
N ARG A 52 4.04 -3.22 5.46
CA ARG A 52 3.45 -2.46 6.56
C ARG A 52 4.06 -2.85 7.89
N GLN A 53 4.00 -1.94 8.85
CA GLN A 53 4.27 -2.28 10.25
C GLN A 53 2.99 -2.85 10.88
N PRO A 54 2.98 -4.13 11.32
CA PRO A 54 1.83 -4.71 12.00
C PRO A 54 1.54 -3.94 13.29
N LYS A 55 0.26 -3.83 13.66
CA LYS A 55 -0.12 -3.30 14.96
C LYS A 55 0.10 -4.37 16.04
N GLU A 56 0.31 -3.94 17.28
CA GLU A 56 0.58 -4.86 18.41
C GLU A 56 -0.55 -5.87 18.64
N ASP A 57 -1.79 -5.48 18.36
CA ASP A 57 -3.01 -6.27 18.52
C ASP A 57 -3.46 -6.98 17.23
N GLU A 58 -2.71 -6.86 16.13
CA GLU A 58 -3.09 -7.46 14.86
C GLU A 58 -2.95 -8.99 14.89
N ASP A 59 -3.98 -9.68 14.43
CA ASP A 59 -3.97 -11.14 14.35
C ASP A 59 -2.99 -11.64 13.28
N PRO A 60 -1.92 -12.37 13.63
CA PRO A 60 -0.96 -12.89 12.65
C PRO A 60 -1.59 -13.90 11.67
N LYS A 61 -2.77 -14.46 11.99
CA LYS A 61 -3.53 -15.36 11.12
C LYS A 61 -4.59 -14.64 10.30
N PHE A 62 -4.61 -13.31 10.28
CA PHE A 62 -5.59 -12.50 9.57
C PHE A 62 -5.79 -12.97 8.11
N LEU A 63 -4.71 -13.07 7.33
CA LEU A 63 -4.80 -13.49 5.92
C LEU A 63 -5.39 -14.90 5.77
N THR A 64 -4.99 -15.83 6.63
CA THR A 64 -5.54 -17.19 6.63
C THR A 64 -7.03 -17.20 6.93
N LYS A 65 -7.48 -16.41 7.92
CA LYS A 65 -8.91 -16.28 8.26
C LYS A 65 -9.71 -15.59 7.14
N ALA A 66 -9.09 -14.65 6.43
CA ALA A 66 -9.67 -14.01 5.25
C ALA A 66 -9.68 -14.91 4.00
N GLY A 67 -9.09 -16.11 4.07
CA GLY A 67 -9.00 -17.04 2.94
C GLY A 67 -8.02 -16.61 1.84
N SER A 68 -7.16 -15.63 2.14
CA SER A 68 -6.17 -15.07 1.22
C SER A 68 -4.97 -16.02 1.07
N LYS A 69 -4.58 -16.30 -0.18
CA LYS A 69 -3.53 -17.27 -0.55
C LYS A 69 -2.38 -16.65 -1.34
N SER A 70 -2.68 -15.60 -2.11
CA SER A 70 -1.71 -14.94 -3.00
C SER A 70 -1.11 -13.67 -2.40
N THR A 71 -1.64 -13.22 -1.26
CA THR A 71 -1.13 -12.07 -0.51
C THR A 71 -0.12 -12.50 0.55
N LYS A 72 0.99 -11.76 0.66
CA LYS A 72 2.01 -11.91 1.70
C LYS A 72 2.20 -10.58 2.42
N MET A 73 2.17 -10.61 3.74
CA MET A 73 2.55 -9.46 4.57
C MET A 73 4.06 -9.42 4.72
N LEU A 74 4.65 -8.24 4.55
CA LEU A 74 6.05 -7.95 4.85
C LEU A 74 6.10 -6.99 6.03
N THR A 75 6.96 -7.30 6.99
CA THR A 75 7.24 -6.42 8.14
C THR A 75 8.32 -5.38 7.83
N ASP A 76 9.05 -5.55 6.73
CA ASP A 76 10.08 -4.61 6.30
C ASP A 76 9.46 -3.26 5.91
N ASP A 77 10.12 -2.18 6.31
CA ASP A 77 9.76 -0.83 5.86
C ASP A 77 10.02 -0.72 4.35
N PHE A 78 9.06 -0.16 3.61
CA PHE A 78 9.14 -0.05 2.17
C PHE A 78 10.43 0.61 1.68
N LEU A 79 10.94 1.63 2.37
CA LEU A 79 12.17 2.34 1.99
C LEU A 79 13.43 1.48 2.13
N THR A 80 13.35 0.37 2.86
CA THR A 80 14.44 -0.60 3.06
C THR A 80 14.40 -1.75 2.06
N ILE A 81 13.25 -1.93 1.37
CA ILE A 81 13.08 -2.97 0.36
C ILE A 81 13.93 -2.62 -0.87
N GLY A 82 14.73 -3.57 -1.35
CA GLY A 82 15.59 -3.35 -2.51
C GLY A 82 14.78 -3.22 -3.82
N PRO A 83 15.27 -2.43 -4.80
CA PRO A 83 14.75 -2.45 -6.18
C PRO A 83 14.84 -3.86 -6.80
N PRO A 84 14.12 -4.15 -7.91
CA PRO A 84 13.64 -5.48 -8.32
C PRO A 84 14.77 -6.45 -8.68
N THR A 85 15.42 -6.93 -7.64
CA THR A 85 16.32 -8.07 -7.59
C THR A 85 15.58 -9.17 -6.83
N ASP A 86 16.04 -10.43 -6.89
CA ASP A 86 15.44 -11.47 -6.06
C ASP A 86 15.43 -11.04 -4.59
N PRO A 87 14.28 -11.05 -3.89
CA PRO A 87 13.02 -11.76 -4.21
C PRO A 87 11.90 -10.92 -4.88
N TYR A 88 12.16 -9.66 -5.25
CA TYR A 88 11.19 -8.68 -5.78
C TYR A 88 11.25 -8.48 -7.31
N LYS A 89 11.95 -9.36 -8.04
CA LYS A 89 12.13 -9.26 -9.50
C LYS A 89 10.83 -9.24 -10.31
N ASN A 90 9.74 -9.78 -9.74
CA ASN A 90 8.44 -9.84 -10.40
C ASN A 90 7.55 -8.64 -10.08
N VAL A 91 8.00 -7.71 -9.23
CA VAL A 91 7.23 -6.50 -8.89
C VAL A 91 7.15 -5.60 -10.13
N ARG A 92 5.94 -5.48 -10.67
CA ARG A 92 5.63 -4.61 -11.82
C ARG A 92 4.80 -3.39 -11.44
N HIS A 93 4.08 -3.47 -10.32
CA HIS A 93 3.19 -2.41 -9.84
C HIS A 93 3.50 -2.10 -8.39
N VAL A 94 3.70 -0.82 -8.10
CA VAL A 94 3.83 -0.32 -6.72
C VAL A 94 2.64 0.58 -6.42
N ILE A 95 1.89 0.24 -5.38
CA ILE A 95 0.75 1.01 -4.89
C ILE A 95 1.15 1.62 -3.55
N LEU A 96 1.12 2.95 -3.46
CA LEU A 96 1.44 3.68 -2.25
C LEU A 96 0.16 4.22 -1.63
N GLU A 97 -0.07 3.92 -0.34
CA GLU A 97 -0.95 4.74 0.45
C GLU A 97 -0.17 6.00 0.88
N ALA A 98 -0.68 7.18 0.52
CA ALA A 98 0.00 8.44 0.81
C ALA A 98 -0.01 8.74 2.32
N SER A 99 1.09 9.29 2.82
CA SER A 99 1.09 9.93 4.14
C SER A 99 0.55 11.34 3.96
N ASP A 100 -0.71 11.57 4.32
CA ASP A 100 -1.40 12.84 4.13
C ASP A 100 -2.12 13.32 5.41
N THR A 101 -2.72 14.51 5.34
CA THR A 101 -3.42 15.14 6.47
C THR A 101 -4.84 14.61 6.66
N ARG A 102 -5.28 13.64 5.84
CA ARG A 102 -6.64 13.07 5.83
C ARG A 102 -7.74 14.14 5.73
N SER A 103 -7.45 15.29 5.13
CA SER A 103 -8.37 16.45 5.08
C SER A 103 -9.60 16.22 4.21
N GLY A 104 -9.62 15.14 3.42
CA GLY A 104 -10.80 14.70 2.66
C GLY A 104 -11.72 13.75 3.43
N VAL A 105 -11.39 13.37 4.67
CA VAL A 105 -12.25 12.54 5.52
C VAL A 105 -13.38 13.40 6.08
N CYS A 106 -14.60 13.11 5.63
CA CYS A 106 -15.80 13.84 6.07
C CYS A 106 -16.40 13.30 7.38
N SER A 107 -16.16 12.02 7.69
CA SER A 107 -16.62 11.36 8.92
C SER A 107 -15.42 10.71 9.63
N PRO A 108 -14.81 11.41 10.61
CA PRO A 108 -13.65 10.89 11.32
C PRO A 108 -13.92 9.62 12.12
N VAL A 109 -15.14 9.46 12.64
CA VAL A 109 -15.55 8.27 13.42
C VAL A 109 -15.61 7.05 12.51
N ASP A 110 -16.34 7.14 11.39
CA ASP A 110 -16.45 6.03 10.43
C ASP A 110 -15.07 5.65 9.87
N TYR A 111 -14.21 6.64 9.66
CA TYR A 111 -12.86 6.42 9.16
C TYR A 111 -12.01 5.60 10.15
N ILE A 112 -12.07 5.91 11.44
CA ILE A 112 -11.35 5.17 12.48
C ILE A 112 -11.87 3.75 12.59
N GLU A 113 -13.19 3.56 12.56
CA GLU A 113 -13.80 2.23 12.64
C GLU A 113 -13.48 1.38 11.39
N CYS A 114 -13.55 1.98 10.19
CA CYS A 114 -13.39 1.24 8.93
C CYS A 114 -11.93 0.95 8.57
N GLU A 115 -11.05 1.96 8.67
CA GLU A 115 -9.63 1.83 8.30
C GLU A 115 -8.77 1.37 9.48
N ASN A 116 -9.42 1.16 10.64
CA ASN A 116 -8.78 0.79 11.91
C ASN A 116 -7.68 1.81 12.28
N ASP A 117 -7.86 3.09 11.97
CA ASP A 117 -6.80 4.09 12.16
C ASP A 117 -6.64 4.50 13.64
N GLU A 118 -5.49 5.06 13.99
CA GLU A 118 -5.22 5.46 15.37
C GLU A 118 -6.04 6.69 15.77
N MET A 119 -6.57 6.70 17.00
CA MET A 119 -7.36 7.82 17.53
C MET A 119 -6.59 9.16 17.55
N ALA A 120 -5.26 9.11 17.46
CA ALA A 120 -4.39 10.27 17.29
C ALA A 120 -4.75 11.11 16.04
N VAL A 121 -5.29 10.50 14.98
CA VAL A 121 -5.70 11.19 13.75
C VAL A 121 -6.75 12.27 14.00
N LEU A 122 -7.61 12.08 15.00
CA LEU A 122 -8.64 13.03 15.39
C LEU A 122 -8.06 14.37 15.82
N LYS A 123 -6.96 14.32 16.57
CA LYS A 123 -6.27 15.53 17.05
C LYS A 123 -5.78 16.37 15.87
N ASP A 124 -5.29 15.73 14.82
CA ASP A 124 -4.81 16.41 13.61
C ASP A 124 -5.94 17.03 12.79
N MET A 125 -7.06 16.31 12.69
CA MET A 125 -8.26 16.78 12.01
C MET A 125 -8.85 18.01 12.72
N TRP A 126 -8.91 18.01 14.06
CA TRP A 126 -9.43 19.13 14.85
C TRP A 126 -8.45 20.30 15.03
N THR A 127 -7.17 20.13 14.74
CA THR A 127 -6.20 21.24 14.84
C THR A 127 -6.52 22.29 13.76
N PRO A 128 -6.71 23.58 14.11
CA PRO A 128 -7.04 24.61 13.13
C PRO A 128 -5.94 24.82 12.07
N PRO A 129 -6.32 25.14 10.81
CA PRO A 129 -5.36 25.50 9.77
C PRO A 129 -4.55 26.75 10.15
N GLY A 130 -3.32 26.86 9.64
CA GLY A 130 -2.43 28.01 9.91
C GLY A 130 -1.71 27.98 11.26
N THR A 131 -1.97 26.97 12.10
CA THR A 131 -1.17 26.78 13.33
C THR A 131 0.23 26.25 12.98
N PRO A 132 1.30 26.68 13.67
CA PRO A 132 2.66 26.21 13.40
C PRO A 132 2.79 24.68 13.47
N ALA A 133 2.07 24.05 14.40
CA ALA A 133 2.05 22.60 14.55
C ALA A 133 1.47 21.88 13.31
N LYS A 134 0.36 22.39 12.75
CA LYS A 134 -0.27 21.80 11.57
C LYS A 134 0.57 21.98 10.32
N GLU A 135 1.19 23.15 10.13
CA GLU A 135 2.08 23.39 8.98
C GLU A 135 3.36 22.55 9.05
N THR A 136 3.95 22.40 10.25
CA THR A 136 5.12 21.54 10.46
C THR A 136 4.81 20.09 10.10
N LYS A 137 3.70 19.55 10.65
CA LYS A 137 3.27 18.19 10.36
C LYS A 137 2.94 17.96 8.89
N LYS A 138 2.28 18.93 8.24
CA LYS A 138 2.02 18.87 6.79
C LYS A 138 3.32 18.75 5.99
N LEU A 139 4.35 19.52 6.34
CA LEU A 139 5.65 19.45 5.68
C LEU A 139 6.31 18.08 5.89
N GLU A 140 6.27 17.53 7.10
CA GLU A 140 6.78 16.18 7.40
C GLU A 140 6.08 15.10 6.57
N LEU A 141 4.74 15.17 6.45
CA LEU A 141 3.95 14.24 5.63
C LEU A 141 4.31 14.33 4.14
N ILE A 142 4.51 15.56 3.63
CA ILE A 142 4.98 15.78 2.24
C ILE A 142 6.35 15.17 2.04
N GLN A 143 7.28 15.36 2.98
CA GLN A 143 8.63 14.79 2.90
C GLN A 143 8.60 13.27 2.92
N LYS A 144 7.80 12.67 3.80
CA LYS A 144 7.59 11.21 3.89
C LYS A 144 7.02 10.67 2.57
N THR A 145 5.93 11.24 2.07
CA THR A 145 5.33 10.83 0.79
C THR A 145 6.28 11.02 -0.39
N THR A 146 7.07 12.09 -0.40
CA THR A 146 8.11 12.31 -1.41
C THR A 146 9.18 11.22 -1.39
N ALA A 147 9.62 10.79 -0.20
CA ALA A 147 10.59 9.71 -0.05
C ALA A 147 10.03 8.38 -0.58
N LEU A 148 8.77 8.05 -0.23
CA LEU A 148 8.08 6.87 -0.73
C LEU A 148 7.98 6.88 -2.27
N LEU A 149 7.57 8.00 -2.87
CA LEU A 149 7.50 8.15 -4.32
C LEU A 149 8.86 7.98 -4.99
N LYS A 150 9.91 8.65 -4.48
CA LYS A 150 11.27 8.52 -5.00
C LYS A 150 11.77 7.07 -4.92
N HIS A 151 11.40 6.34 -3.87
CA HIS A 151 11.77 4.95 -3.72
C HIS A 151 11.00 4.04 -4.69
N ALA A 152 9.68 4.23 -4.82
CA ALA A 152 8.85 3.49 -5.79
C ALA A 152 9.35 3.64 -7.23
N LEU A 153 9.83 4.82 -7.62
CA LEU A 153 10.39 5.04 -8.95
C LEU A 153 11.63 4.18 -9.26
N LYS A 154 12.35 3.69 -8.24
CA LYS A 154 13.48 2.76 -8.44
C LYS A 154 13.02 1.40 -8.96
N PHE A 155 11.78 0.98 -8.65
CA PHE A 155 11.21 -0.26 -9.16
C PHE A 155 10.88 -0.19 -10.65
N PHE A 156 10.58 0.99 -11.18
CA PHE A 156 10.29 1.18 -12.59
C PHE A 156 11.56 1.32 -13.43
N ARG A 157 12.55 2.11 -12.98
CA ARG A 157 13.78 2.37 -13.74
C ARG A 157 14.61 1.11 -14.02
N MET A 158 14.67 0.18 -13.08
CA MET A 158 15.43 -1.06 -13.26
C MET A 158 14.74 -2.02 -14.24
N ASN A 159 13.41 -1.93 -14.40
CA ASN A 159 12.65 -2.80 -15.31
C ASN A 159 12.84 -2.40 -16.78
N GLU A 160 13.15 -1.14 -17.08
CA GLU A 160 13.46 -0.67 -18.45
C GLU A 160 14.84 -1.18 -18.93
N GLU A 161 15.81 -1.34 -18.03
CA GLU A 161 17.16 -1.84 -18.39
C GLU A 161 17.17 -3.35 -18.75
N VAL A 162 16.14 -4.10 -18.37
CA VAL A 162 16.07 -5.57 -18.58
C VAL A 162 15.34 -5.95 -19.89
N HIS A 163 14.72 -4.99 -20.58
CA HIS A 163 14.09 -5.20 -21.89
C HIS A 163 14.75 -4.35 -22.99
N PRO A 164 15.97 -4.68 -23.43
CA PRO A 164 16.42 -4.24 -24.74
C PRO A 164 15.62 -5.01 -25.81
N PHE A 165 15.19 -4.28 -26.84
CA PHE A 165 14.43 -4.75 -28.01
C PHE A 165 14.89 -6.09 -28.58
#